data_AF-A0A6P6BXS0-F1
#
_entry.id   AF-A0A6P6BXS0-F1
#
_cell.length_a   1.000
_cell.length_b   1.000
_cell.length_c   1.000
_cell.angle_alpha   90.00
_cell.angle_beta   90.00
_cell.angle_gamma   90.00
#
_symmetry.space_group_name_H-M   'P 1'
#
loop_
_entity.id
_entity.type
_entity.pdbx_description
1 polymer ?
#
loop_
_entity_poly.entity_id
_entity_poly.type
_entity_poly.pdbx_seq_one_letter_code
_entity_poly.pdbx_strand_id
1 'polypeptide(L)'
;MGLQRARWPAGYGRACDPRPSSWSVGVLLPGRHAGSLFPGGKRDPADQDVVHTALRETHEELGLVVPEDHVWGILQPVYDQNKTTIAPVLAGVGPLDPQSLKPNPEEVDEVFALSLAHLLQMENQGYTHFRKGSHYHYTMPVFLHGPHRVWGLTAAITEFALQLIAPGAYQPRLVISGLPRV
;
A
#
# COMPACT_ATOMS: atom_id res chain seq x y z
N MET A 1 -3.34 17.03 -24.15
CA MET A 1 -3.58 17.35 -22.72
C MET A 1 -2.38 16.86 -21.94
N GLY A 2 -1.61 17.77 -21.33
CA GLY A 2 -0.28 17.48 -20.82
C GLY A 2 -0.29 16.72 -19.49
N LEU A 3 0.57 15.70 -19.38
CA LEU A 3 0.93 15.09 -18.11
C LEU A 3 1.51 16.19 -17.19
N GLN A 4 0.86 16.45 -16.06
CA GLN A 4 1.49 17.18 -14.97
C GLN A 4 2.54 16.26 -14.35
N ARG A 5 3.82 16.58 -14.57
CA ARG A 5 4.93 15.97 -13.86
C ARG A 5 4.77 16.30 -12.38
N ALA A 6 4.78 15.29 -11.51
CA ALA A 6 4.87 15.49 -10.06
C ALA A 6 6.10 16.38 -9.77
N ARG A 7 5.87 17.55 -9.19
CA ARG A 7 6.91 18.50 -8.81
C ARG A 7 7.20 18.27 -7.33
N TRP A 8 8.29 17.60 -7.04
CA TRP A 8 8.78 17.39 -5.68
C TRP A 8 9.08 18.75 -5.01
N PRO A 9 8.67 18.98 -3.75
CA PRO A 9 9.06 20.18 -3.04
C PRO A 9 10.59 20.25 -2.90
N ALA A 10 11.15 21.43 -3.22
CA ALA A 10 12.57 21.69 -3.11
C ALA A 10 12.96 21.70 -1.62
N GLY A 11 13.56 20.60 -1.15
CA GLY A 11 13.95 20.44 0.26
C GLY A 11 14.53 19.07 0.63
N TYR A 12 14.27 18.03 -0.17
CA TYR A 12 14.80 16.66 0.01
C TYR A 12 16.29 16.50 -0.37
N GLY A 13 17.14 17.42 0.08
CA GLY A 13 18.58 17.39 -0.16
C GLY A 13 19.35 17.24 1.14
N ARG A 14 19.51 16.00 1.64
CA ARG A 14 20.77 15.45 2.25
C ARG A 14 20.67 14.23 3.19
N ALA A 15 19.53 13.56 3.38
CA ALA A 15 19.49 12.41 4.32
C ALA A 15 19.02 11.06 3.76
N CYS A 16 18.39 10.99 2.58
CA CYS A 16 17.95 9.71 2.01
C CYS A 16 18.83 9.33 0.83
N ASP A 17 19.55 8.22 0.97
CA ASP A 17 20.20 7.51 -0.13
C ASP A 17 19.12 7.17 -1.19
N PRO A 18 19.25 7.63 -2.45
CA PRO A 18 18.25 7.40 -3.49
C PRO A 18 18.26 5.98 -4.08
N ARG A 19 19.01 5.04 -3.50
CA ARG A 19 19.05 3.66 -4.00
C ARG A 19 17.70 2.94 -3.75
N PRO A 20 17.09 2.31 -4.77
CA PRO A 20 15.83 1.55 -4.64
C PRO A 20 15.84 0.45 -3.57
N SER A 21 17.01 0.03 -3.09
CA SER A 21 17.19 -1.04 -2.11
C SER A 21 16.86 -0.65 -0.66
N SER A 22 16.66 0.65 -0.34
CA SER A 22 16.34 1.10 1.03
C SER A 22 14.85 1.35 1.28
N TRP A 23 14.00 1.18 0.26
CA TRP A 23 12.56 1.36 0.40
C TRP A 23 11.88 0.04 0.77
N SER A 24 11.13 0.05 1.85
CA SER A 24 10.24 -1.03 2.24
C SER A 24 8.80 -0.55 2.15
N VAL A 25 7.95 -1.35 1.52
CA VAL A 25 6.49 -1.23 1.65
C VAL A 25 6.11 -2.10 2.85
N GLY A 26 5.76 -1.46 3.96
CA GLY A 26 5.26 -2.17 5.14
C GLY A 26 3.89 -2.75 4.84
N VAL A 27 3.72 -4.07 4.99
CA VAL A 27 2.46 -4.78 4.79
C VAL A 27 2.24 -5.61 6.06
N LEU A 28 1.15 -5.36 6.78
CA LEU A 28 0.83 -5.88 8.11
C LEU A 28 -0.23 -6.98 8.00
N LEU A 29 -0.33 -7.93 8.93
CA LEU A 29 -1.51 -8.78 9.02
C LEU A 29 -2.37 -8.29 10.20
N PRO A 30 -3.57 -7.76 9.95
CA PRO A 30 -4.48 -7.36 11.01
C PRO A 30 -4.97 -8.62 11.72
N GLY A 31 -5.17 -8.49 13.03
CA GLY A 31 -5.89 -9.46 13.82
C GLY A 31 -7.40 -9.40 13.56
N ARG A 32 -8.14 -10.03 14.48
CA ARG A 32 -9.51 -10.56 14.35
C ARG A 32 -10.63 -9.63 13.81
N HIS A 33 -10.37 -8.36 13.49
CA HIS A 33 -11.41 -7.38 13.19
C HIS A 33 -11.39 -6.67 11.81
N ALA A 34 -10.40 -6.82 10.94
CA ALA A 34 -10.53 -6.30 9.56
C ALA A 34 -9.60 -7.01 8.57
N GLY A 35 -10.03 -7.31 7.36
CA GLY A 35 -9.25 -8.07 6.36
C GLY A 35 -8.26 -7.25 5.52
N SER A 36 -7.64 -6.20 6.07
CA SER A 36 -6.72 -5.30 5.35
C SER A 36 -5.29 -5.35 5.88
N LEU A 37 -4.30 -5.49 4.99
CA LEU A 37 -2.91 -5.66 5.39
C LEU A 37 -2.13 -4.35 5.57
N PHE A 38 -2.80 -3.23 5.78
CA PHE A 38 -2.17 -1.93 6.01
C PHE A 38 -2.80 -1.32 7.26
N PRO A 39 -2.05 -0.51 8.03
CA PRO A 39 -2.62 0.08 9.22
C PRO A 39 -3.70 1.07 8.80
N GLY A 40 -4.80 1.10 9.53
CA GLY A 40 -5.92 1.94 9.18
C GLY A 40 -7.24 1.46 9.74
N GLY A 41 -8.11 2.43 9.97
CA GLY A 41 -9.43 2.18 10.52
C GLY A 41 -10.44 3.21 10.03
N LYS A 42 -11.52 3.33 10.79
CA LYS A 42 -12.57 4.28 10.48
C LYS A 42 -12.13 5.67 10.93
N ARG A 43 -12.51 6.67 10.15
CA ARG A 43 -12.37 8.07 10.56
C ARG A 43 -13.12 8.31 11.88
N ASP A 44 -12.43 8.86 12.86
CA ASP A 44 -12.99 9.39 14.09
C ASP A 44 -13.50 10.83 13.86
N PRO A 45 -14.58 11.28 14.53
CA PRO A 45 -15.01 12.68 14.49
C PRO A 45 -13.90 13.72 14.80
N ALA A 46 -12.89 13.36 15.58
CA ALA A 46 -11.74 14.21 15.90
C ALA A 46 -10.71 14.28 14.75
N ASP A 47 -10.75 13.36 13.79
CA ASP A 47 -9.83 13.35 12.66
C ASP A 47 -10.13 14.50 11.70
N GLN A 48 -9.13 15.35 11.46
CA GLN A 48 -9.24 16.52 10.59
C GLN A 48 -9.52 16.09 9.13
N ASP A 49 -8.84 15.05 8.68
CA ASP A 49 -8.96 14.46 7.35
C ASP A 49 -8.52 12.98 7.33
N VAL A 50 -8.41 12.42 6.12
CA VAL A 50 -7.98 11.03 5.90
C VAL A 50 -6.51 10.80 6.24
N VAL A 51 -5.67 11.84 6.16
CA VAL A 51 -4.24 11.75 6.53
C VAL A 51 -4.13 11.62 8.03
N HIS A 52 -4.82 12.47 8.78
CA HIS A 52 -4.88 12.40 10.24
C HIS A 52 -5.40 11.03 10.71
N THR A 53 -6.45 10.52 10.05
CA THR A 53 -6.98 9.16 10.32
C THR A 53 -5.88 8.11 10.15
N ALA A 54 -5.19 8.09 9.01
CA ALA A 54 -4.17 7.08 8.73
C ALA A 54 -2.97 7.16 9.69
N LEU A 55 -2.54 8.37 10.05
CA LEU A 55 -1.42 8.58 10.97
C LEU A 55 -1.79 8.15 12.41
N ARG A 56 -3.01 8.46 12.86
CA ARG A 56 -3.52 8.02 14.17
C ARG A 56 -3.58 6.50 14.25
N GLU A 57 -4.23 5.85 13.28
CA GLU A 57 -4.38 4.39 13.24
C GLU A 57 -3.01 3.69 13.15
N THR A 58 -2.07 4.24 12.36
CA THR A 58 -0.69 3.73 12.31
C THR A 58 0.01 3.77 13.67
N HIS A 59 -0.23 4.83 14.44
CA HIS A 59 0.31 4.95 15.78
C HIS A 59 -0.39 4.02 16.78
N GLU A 60 -1.72 3.89 16.71
CA GLU A 60 -2.50 3.01 17.59
C GLU A 60 -2.17 1.53 17.35
N GLU A 61 -2.08 1.10 16.10
CA GLU A 61 -1.82 -0.29 15.74
C GLU A 61 -0.35 -0.69 15.92
N LEU A 62 0.61 0.21 15.63
CA LEU A 62 2.04 -0.15 15.56
C LEU A 62 2.95 0.61 16.52
N GLY A 63 2.44 1.62 17.22
CA GLY A 63 3.27 2.57 17.95
C GLY A 63 4.19 3.41 17.05
N LEU A 64 3.94 3.43 15.74
CA LEU A 64 4.79 4.11 14.76
C LEU A 64 4.32 5.56 14.57
N VAL A 65 5.19 6.51 14.91
CA VAL A 65 4.96 7.93 14.65
C VAL A 65 5.52 8.30 13.28
N VAL A 66 4.64 8.71 12.37
CA VAL A 66 5.02 9.21 11.04
C VAL A 66 4.72 10.71 11.00
N PRO A 67 5.75 11.57 10.79
CA PRO A 67 5.54 13.01 10.61
C PRO A 67 4.64 13.30 9.40
N GLU A 68 3.79 14.33 9.49
CA GLU A 68 2.87 14.67 8.40
C GLU A 68 3.62 15.13 7.12
N ASP A 69 4.79 15.75 7.25
CA ASP A 69 5.65 16.15 6.14
C ASP A 69 6.35 14.97 5.42
N HIS A 70 6.22 13.76 5.97
CA HIS A 70 6.63 12.52 5.32
C HIS A 70 5.51 11.89 4.47
N VAL A 71 4.29 12.43 4.53
CA VAL A 71 3.17 11.98 3.69
C VAL A 71 3.40 12.48 2.26
N TRP A 72 3.43 11.55 1.31
CA TRP A 72 3.65 11.85 -0.10
C TRP A 72 2.36 12.18 -0.84
N GLY A 73 1.24 11.63 -0.37
CA GLY A 73 -0.08 11.93 -0.90
C GLY A 73 -1.10 10.85 -0.64
N ILE A 74 -2.30 11.07 -1.15
CA ILE A 74 -3.44 10.15 -1.06
C ILE A 74 -3.59 9.47 -2.43
N LEU A 75 -3.64 8.15 -2.45
CA LEU A 75 -3.89 7.37 -3.67
C LEU A 75 -5.35 7.46 -4.09
N GLN A 76 -5.67 7.02 -5.31
CA GLN A 76 -7.07 6.95 -5.73
C GLN A 76 -7.87 6.06 -4.77
N PRO A 77 -9.06 6.51 -4.32
CA PRO A 77 -9.88 5.72 -3.42
C PRO A 77 -10.23 4.37 -4.03
N VAL A 78 -10.20 3.34 -3.19
CA VAL A 78 -10.67 1.99 -3.53
C VAL A 78 -11.95 1.68 -2.77
N TYR A 79 -12.74 0.74 -3.28
CA TYR A 79 -14.02 0.38 -2.69
C TYR A 79 -14.04 -1.09 -2.32
N ASP A 80 -14.50 -1.40 -1.11
CA ASP A 80 -14.77 -2.77 -0.73
C ASP A 80 -16.05 -3.31 -1.39
N GLN A 81 -16.39 -4.57 -1.10
CA GLN A 81 -17.60 -5.21 -1.64
C GLN A 81 -18.90 -4.54 -1.17
N ASN A 82 -18.84 -3.84 -0.04
CA ASN A 82 -19.96 -3.10 0.56
C ASN A 82 -20.00 -1.63 0.10
N LYS A 83 -19.13 -1.24 -0.85
CA LYS A 83 -18.96 0.14 -1.35
C LYS A 83 -18.47 1.13 -0.28
N THR A 84 -17.86 0.64 0.80
CA THR A 84 -17.11 1.48 1.72
C THR A 84 -15.94 2.10 0.97
N THR A 85 -15.78 3.42 1.10
CA THR A 85 -14.67 4.14 0.47
C THR A 85 -13.44 4.04 1.36
N ILE A 86 -12.33 3.59 0.79
CA ILE A 86 -11.02 3.51 1.44
C ILE A 86 -10.11 4.51 0.72
N ALA A 87 -9.49 5.41 1.47
CA ALA A 87 -8.55 6.40 0.96
C ALA A 87 -7.12 6.04 1.40
N PRO A 88 -6.31 5.39 0.54
CA PRO A 88 -4.97 4.97 0.94
C PRO A 88 -4.03 6.17 1.02
N VAL A 89 -3.32 6.31 2.14
CA VAL A 89 -2.32 7.37 2.36
C VAL A 89 -0.94 6.76 2.17
N LEU A 90 -0.14 7.36 1.29
CA LEU A 90 1.23 6.92 1.03
C LEU A 90 2.20 7.84 1.75
N ALA A 91 3.08 7.28 2.58
CA ALA A 91 4.06 8.03 3.37
C ALA A 91 5.42 7.32 3.41
N GLY A 92 6.49 8.11 3.52
CA GLY A 92 7.83 7.62 3.73
C GLY A 92 8.15 7.48 5.22
N VAL A 93 8.34 6.26 5.72
CA VAL A 93 8.63 6.02 7.15
C VAL A 93 10.12 6.15 7.52
N GLY A 94 10.99 6.42 6.54
CA GLY A 94 12.44 6.43 6.72
C GLY A 94 13.01 5.05 7.05
N PRO A 95 14.25 4.97 7.58
CA PRO A 95 14.80 3.72 8.11
C PRO A 95 13.93 3.21 9.26
N LEU A 96 13.30 2.06 9.06
CA LEU A 96 12.45 1.42 10.06
C LEU A 96 13.21 0.26 10.71
N ASP A 97 13.37 0.32 12.03
CA ASP A 97 13.78 -0.83 12.83
C ASP A 97 12.53 -1.60 13.29
N PRO A 98 12.29 -2.85 12.81
CA PRO A 98 11.14 -3.64 13.24
C PRO A 98 11.05 -3.84 14.75
N GLN A 99 12.17 -3.83 15.47
CA GLN A 99 12.19 -3.97 16.94
C GLN A 99 11.69 -2.72 17.68
N SER A 100 11.64 -1.58 16.99
CA SER A 100 11.10 -0.33 17.55
C SER A 100 9.57 -0.26 17.52
N LEU A 101 8.93 -1.11 16.72
CA LEU A 101 7.48 -1.19 16.63
C LEU A 101 6.90 -1.76 17.93
N LYS A 102 5.70 -1.27 18.28
CA LYS A 102 4.93 -1.71 19.43
C LYS A 102 3.53 -2.09 18.97
N PRO A 103 3.37 -3.28 18.35
CA PRO A 103 2.08 -3.70 17.82
C PRO A 103 1.06 -3.83 18.95
N ASN A 104 -0.16 -3.30 18.74
CA ASN A 104 -1.27 -3.48 19.66
C ASN A 104 -1.80 -4.92 19.54
N PRO A 105 -1.65 -5.78 20.57
CA PRO A 105 -2.03 -7.19 20.47
C PRO A 105 -3.54 -7.43 20.35
N GLU A 106 -4.38 -6.42 20.62
CA GLU A 106 -5.83 -6.52 20.43
C GLU A 106 -6.23 -6.39 18.95
N GLU A 107 -5.37 -5.77 18.13
CA GLU A 107 -5.69 -5.40 16.75
C GLU A 107 -4.71 -5.99 15.72
N VAL A 108 -3.48 -6.31 16.13
CA VAL A 108 -2.40 -6.78 15.25
C VAL A 108 -1.89 -8.14 15.70
N ASP A 109 -2.10 -9.15 14.85
CA ASP A 109 -1.59 -10.51 15.09
C ASP A 109 -0.11 -10.61 14.70
N GLU A 110 0.29 -9.98 13.59
CA GLU A 110 1.64 -10.09 13.05
C GLU A 110 2.06 -8.86 12.24
N VAL A 111 3.35 -8.51 12.35
CA VAL A 111 3.99 -7.46 11.57
C VAL A 111 5.06 -8.05 10.68
N PHE A 112 4.98 -7.76 9.38
CA PHE A 112 6.05 -8.03 8.41
C PHE A 112 6.23 -6.83 7.48
N ALA A 113 7.27 -6.86 6.65
CA ALA A 113 7.53 -5.82 5.67
C ALA A 113 8.04 -6.44 4.37
N LEU A 114 7.63 -5.89 3.24
CA LEU A 114 8.12 -6.28 1.94
C LEU A 114 9.05 -5.21 1.41
N SER A 115 10.29 -5.58 1.08
CA SER A 115 11.16 -4.64 0.40
C SER A 115 10.61 -4.31 -0.99
N LEU A 116 10.86 -3.10 -1.48
CA LEU A 116 10.52 -2.74 -2.86
C LEU A 116 11.17 -3.71 -3.86
N ALA A 117 12.42 -4.12 -3.60
CA ALA A 117 13.10 -5.12 -4.43
C ALA A 117 12.35 -6.46 -4.48
N HIS A 118 11.85 -6.95 -3.33
CA HIS A 118 11.03 -8.16 -3.26
C HIS A 118 9.74 -8.03 -4.06
N LEU A 119 9.06 -6.88 -3.94
CA LEU A 119 7.82 -6.60 -4.68
C LEU A 119 8.03 -6.47 -6.20
N LEU A 120 9.22 -6.06 -6.63
CA LEU A 120 9.57 -5.92 -8.05
C LEU A 120 9.99 -7.24 -8.71
N GLN A 121 10.26 -8.29 -7.93
CA GLN A 121 10.57 -9.62 -8.44
C GLN A 121 9.34 -10.28 -9.05
N MET A 122 9.49 -10.77 -10.28
CA MET A 122 8.40 -11.33 -11.08
C MET A 122 7.85 -12.64 -10.47
N GLU A 123 8.70 -13.43 -9.85
CA GLU A 123 8.37 -14.67 -9.15
C GLU A 123 7.46 -14.43 -7.93
N ASN A 124 7.51 -13.23 -7.35
CA ASN A 124 6.69 -12.85 -6.20
C ASN A 124 5.37 -12.19 -6.61
N GLN A 125 5.11 -12.02 -7.90
CA GLN A 125 3.92 -11.39 -8.44
C GLN A 125 3.02 -12.41 -9.13
N GLY A 126 1.73 -12.34 -8.86
CA GLY A 126 0.72 -13.17 -9.50
C GLY A 126 -0.60 -12.44 -9.65
N TYR A 127 -1.57 -13.14 -10.22
CA TYR A 127 -2.93 -12.63 -10.40
C TYR A 127 -3.94 -13.73 -10.07
N THR A 128 -5.01 -13.37 -9.37
CA THR A 128 -6.15 -14.26 -9.13
C THR A 128 -7.31 -13.85 -10.01
N HIS A 129 -7.80 -14.78 -10.82
CA HIS A 129 -8.95 -14.58 -11.68
C HIS A 129 -10.23 -15.02 -10.97
N PHE A 130 -11.13 -14.09 -10.72
CA PHE A 130 -12.43 -14.37 -10.11
C PHE A 130 -13.45 -14.61 -11.22
N ARG A 131 -14.17 -15.73 -11.12
CA ARG A 131 -15.24 -16.10 -12.05
C ARG A 131 -16.59 -16.00 -11.35
N LYS A 132 -17.62 -15.59 -12.09
CA LYS A 132 -19.01 -15.63 -11.66
C LYS A 132 -19.76 -16.58 -12.60
N GLY A 133 -20.03 -17.79 -12.12
CA GLY A 133 -20.50 -18.89 -12.98
C GLY A 133 -19.44 -19.28 -14.01
N SER A 134 -19.83 -19.38 -15.27
CA SER A 134 -18.92 -19.67 -16.39
C SER A 134 -18.12 -18.45 -16.90
N HIS A 135 -18.41 -17.24 -16.41
CA HIS A 135 -17.83 -16.01 -16.95
C HIS A 135 -16.71 -15.46 -16.06
N TYR A 136 -15.67 -14.91 -16.69
CA TYR A 136 -14.68 -14.09 -16.01
C TYR A 136 -15.34 -12.81 -15.49
N HIS A 137 -15.06 -12.46 -14.24
CA HIS A 137 -15.66 -11.30 -13.58
C HIS A 137 -14.62 -10.19 -13.39
N TYR A 138 -13.53 -10.45 -12.67
CA TYR A 138 -12.39 -9.54 -12.56
C TYR A 138 -11.11 -10.29 -12.20
N THR A 139 -9.98 -9.61 -12.31
CA THR A 139 -8.67 -10.11 -11.90
C THR A 139 -8.06 -9.17 -10.87
N MET A 140 -7.42 -9.72 -9.84
CA MET A 140 -6.71 -8.93 -8.83
C MET A 140 -5.25 -9.35 -8.71
N PRO A 141 -4.33 -8.41 -8.44
CA PRO A 141 -2.94 -8.72 -8.15
C PRO A 141 -2.81 -9.56 -6.88
N VAL A 142 -1.71 -10.29 -6.80
CA VAL A 142 -1.26 -11.03 -5.62
C VAL A 142 0.24 -10.83 -5.50
N PHE A 143 0.72 -10.54 -4.29
CA PHE A 143 2.14 -10.56 -3.98
C PHE A 143 2.44 -11.67 -2.97
N LEU A 144 3.45 -12.49 -3.24
CA LEU A 144 3.84 -13.64 -2.44
C LEU A 144 5.05 -13.30 -1.59
N HIS A 145 5.07 -13.77 -0.34
CA HIS A 145 6.22 -13.58 0.55
C HIS A 145 6.31 -14.72 1.56
N GLY A 146 7.05 -15.78 1.22
CA GLY A 146 7.18 -16.96 2.07
C GLY A 146 5.80 -17.53 2.44
N PRO A 147 5.44 -17.63 3.73
CA PRO A 147 4.12 -18.09 4.15
C PRO A 147 3.02 -17.03 3.96
N HIS A 148 3.38 -15.76 3.77
CA HIS A 148 2.44 -14.65 3.63
C HIS A 148 2.01 -14.45 2.19
N ARG A 149 0.76 -14.03 2.03
CA ARG A 149 0.17 -13.67 0.75
C ARG A 149 -0.54 -12.34 0.89
N VAL A 150 -0.17 -11.38 0.05
CA VAL A 150 -0.86 -10.09 -0.08
C VAL A 150 -1.86 -10.21 -1.22
N TRP A 151 -3.14 -10.01 -0.91
CA TRP A 151 -4.25 -10.18 -1.85
C TRP A 151 -5.38 -9.18 -1.55
N GLY A 152 -6.43 -9.19 -2.37
CA GLY A 152 -7.60 -8.33 -2.18
C GLY A 152 -7.27 -6.85 -2.36
N LEU A 153 -7.95 -5.99 -1.61
CA LEU A 153 -7.79 -4.54 -1.71
C LEU A 153 -6.36 -4.09 -1.37
N THR A 154 -5.71 -4.74 -0.41
CA THR A 154 -4.30 -4.45 -0.12
C THR A 154 -3.45 -4.62 -1.35
N ALA A 155 -3.57 -5.75 -2.07
CA ALA A 155 -2.75 -5.97 -3.26
C ALA A 155 -3.05 -4.95 -4.37
N ALA A 156 -4.31 -4.50 -4.52
CA ALA A 156 -4.65 -3.44 -5.46
C ALA A 156 -3.98 -2.10 -5.08
N ILE A 157 -4.03 -1.73 -3.79
CA ILE A 157 -3.35 -0.54 -3.27
C ILE A 157 -1.83 -0.65 -3.47
N THR A 158 -1.23 -1.81 -3.18
CA THR A 158 0.19 -2.08 -3.43
C THR A 158 0.55 -1.92 -4.90
N GLU A 159 -0.26 -2.47 -5.82
CA GLU A 159 -0.05 -2.33 -7.26
C GLU A 159 -0.11 -0.86 -7.71
N PHE A 160 -1.07 -0.08 -7.21
CA PHE A 160 -1.14 1.37 -7.48
C PHE A 160 0.07 2.13 -6.94
N ALA A 161 0.52 1.82 -5.72
CA ALA A 161 1.71 2.42 -5.15
C ALA A 161 2.95 2.10 -5.99
N LEU A 162 3.14 0.84 -6.40
CA LEU A 162 4.27 0.39 -7.22
C LEU A 162 4.30 1.09 -8.60
N GLN A 163 3.14 1.28 -9.23
CA GLN A 163 3.06 2.02 -10.49
C GLN A 163 3.51 3.48 -10.35
N LEU A 164 3.34 4.10 -9.17
CA LEU A 164 3.74 5.48 -8.92
C LEU A 164 5.20 5.61 -8.49
N ILE A 165 5.67 4.73 -7.61
CA ILE A 165 7.01 4.83 -7.01
C ILE A 165 8.09 4.12 -7.85
N ALA A 166 7.67 3.21 -8.74
CA ALA A 166 8.57 2.44 -9.60
C ALA A 166 8.08 2.29 -11.06
N PRO A 167 7.65 3.38 -11.75
CA PRO A 167 6.94 3.33 -13.04
C PRO A 167 7.70 2.67 -14.20
N GLY A 168 9.02 2.52 -14.11
CA GLY A 168 9.85 1.82 -15.10
C GLY A 168 10.29 0.41 -14.69
N ALA A 169 10.26 0.10 -13.40
CA ALA A 169 10.70 -1.18 -12.86
C ALA A 169 9.53 -2.13 -12.57
N TYR A 170 8.37 -1.58 -12.20
CA TYR A 170 7.15 -2.34 -12.03
C TYR A 170 6.33 -2.32 -13.32
N GLN A 171 6.09 -3.50 -13.89
CA GLN A 171 5.21 -3.65 -15.05
C GLN A 171 4.06 -4.61 -14.71
N PRO A 172 2.82 -4.09 -14.56
CA PRO A 172 1.66 -4.95 -14.37
C PRO A 172 1.54 -5.94 -15.52
N ARG A 173 1.42 -7.24 -15.21
CA ARG A 173 1.30 -8.27 -16.27
C ARG A 173 -0.11 -8.41 -16.82
N LEU A 174 -1.08 -7.69 -16.27
CA LEU A 174 -2.38 -7.53 -16.92
C LEU A 174 -2.26 -6.59 -18.11
N VAL A 175 -1.88 -7.15 -19.25
CA VAL A 175 -2.37 -6.64 -20.53
C VAL A 175 -3.88 -6.80 -20.47
N ILE A 176 -4.63 -5.71 -20.30
CA ILE A 176 -6.07 -5.73 -20.52
C ILE A 176 -6.26 -6.11 -21.99
N SER A 177 -6.46 -7.39 -22.28
CA SER A 177 -6.92 -7.83 -23.59
C SER A 177 -8.37 -7.34 -23.74
N GLY A 178 -8.56 -6.11 -24.19
CA GLY A 178 -9.88 -5.58 -24.48
C GLY A 178 -10.14 -4.07 -24.35
N LEU A 179 -9.23 -3.24 -23.82
CA LEU A 179 -9.44 -1.78 -23.86
C LEU A 179 -8.61 -1.15 -24.98
N PRO A 180 -9.24 -0.45 -25.95
CA PRO A 180 -8.50 0.27 -26.97
C PRO A 180 -7.67 1.37 -26.29
N ARG A 181 -6.40 1.48 -26.72
CA ARG A 181 -5.57 2.63 -26.37
C ARG A 181 -6.26 3.89 -26.91
N VAL A 182 -6.63 4.79 -26.00
CA VAL A 182 -7.09 6.15 -26.34
C VAL A 182 -5.87 7.06 -26.45
#